data_AF-A0A353FMF1-F1
#
_entry.id   AF-A0A353FMF1-F1
#
_cell.length_a   1.000
_cell.length_b   1.000
_cell.length_c   1.000
_cell.angle_alpha   90.00
_cell.angle_beta   90.00
_cell.angle_gamma   90.00
#
_symmetry.space_group_name_H-M   'P 1'
#
loop_
_entity.id
_entity.type
_entity.pdbx_description
1 polymer ?
#
loop_
_entity_poly.entity_id
_entity_poly.type
_entity_poly.pdbx_seq_one_letter_code
_entity_poly.pdbx_strand_id
1 'polypeptide(L)'
;MDRYKYAQRYEEVNPENHRSKASSFLHRLNRMLTPNPFLFGLQASMVDMAVAPFVRQFAFADIDWFKAQDWEPLTSWLECFLDSARFRSVMSKYSVWNPDEPELVLDWSN
;
A
#
# COMPACT_ATOMS: atom_id res chain seq x y z
N MET A 1 -13.34 -12.10 -11.73
CA MET A 1 -12.06 -11.72 -12.38
C MET A 1 -12.17 -11.53 -13.89
N ASP A 2 -13.30 -11.81 -14.55
CA ASP A 2 -13.48 -11.51 -16.00
C ASP A 2 -14.09 -10.14 -16.35
N ARG A 3 -14.36 -9.27 -15.37
CA ARG A 3 -14.89 -7.92 -15.62
C ARG A 3 -13.81 -6.85 -15.86
N TYR A 4 -12.54 -7.22 -15.90
CA TYR A 4 -11.42 -6.27 -16.03
C TYR A 4 -10.95 -6.04 -17.48
N LYS A 5 -11.42 -6.85 -18.45
CA LYS A 5 -10.95 -6.79 -19.85
C LYS A 5 -11.43 -5.56 -20.66
N TYR A 6 -12.31 -4.71 -20.12
CA TYR A 6 -12.87 -3.56 -20.86
C TYR A 6 -12.94 -2.27 -20.02
N ALA A 7 -11.88 -1.94 -19.29
CA ALA A 7 -11.80 -0.70 -18.49
C ALA A 7 -11.46 0.56 -19.32
N GLN A 8 -11.55 0.51 -20.65
CA GLN A 8 -11.34 1.66 -21.54
C GLN A 8 -12.56 2.62 -21.58
N ARG A 9 -13.35 2.70 -20.49
CA ARG A 9 -14.64 3.39 -20.41
C ARG A 9 -14.88 4.24 -19.17
N TYR A 10 -13.86 4.50 -18.36
CA TYR A 10 -13.95 5.48 -17.27
C TYR A 10 -12.94 6.63 -17.49
N GLU A 11 -13.07 7.31 -18.62
CA GLU A 11 -12.79 8.74 -18.67
C GLU A 11 -13.79 9.41 -17.69
N GLU A 12 -13.31 10.33 -16.85
CA GLU A 12 -14.03 10.99 -15.73
C GLU A 12 -14.03 10.30 -14.36
N VAL A 13 -12.94 9.60 -14.00
CA VAL A 13 -12.63 9.42 -12.57
C VAL A 13 -11.96 10.70 -12.07
N ASN A 14 -12.76 11.67 -11.58
CA ASN A 14 -12.21 12.92 -11.02
C ASN A 14 -11.24 12.58 -9.86
N PRO A 15 -9.92 12.82 -10.03
CA PRO A 15 -8.91 12.45 -9.03
C PRO A 15 -9.16 13.07 -7.66
N GLU A 16 -9.77 14.26 -7.62
CA GLU A 16 -10.05 15.00 -6.38
C GLU A 16 -11.18 14.36 -5.56
N ASN A 17 -12.20 13.81 -6.23
CA ASN A 17 -13.30 13.13 -5.55
C ASN A 17 -12.86 11.80 -4.91
N HIS A 18 -11.92 11.10 -5.55
CA HIS A 18 -11.31 9.90 -4.97
C HIS A 18 -10.36 10.26 -3.82
N ARG A 19 -9.63 11.37 -3.95
CA ARG A 19 -8.74 11.89 -2.90
C ARG A 19 -9.52 12.22 -1.62
N SER A 20 -10.65 12.92 -1.70
CA SER A 20 -11.45 13.30 -0.52
C SER A 20 -12.00 12.11 0.28
N LYS A 21 -12.53 11.09 -0.41
CA LYS A 21 -13.02 9.86 0.24
C LYS A 21 -11.88 9.06 0.87
N ALA A 22 -10.75 8.96 0.19
CA ALA A 22 -9.57 8.31 0.72
C ALA A 22 -9.02 9.05 1.95
N SER A 23 -8.91 10.39 1.91
CA SER A 23 -8.47 11.19 3.05
C SER A 23 -9.30 10.95 4.31
N SER A 24 -10.63 10.86 4.17
CA SER A 24 -11.53 10.57 5.30
C SER A 24 -11.20 9.22 5.97
N PHE A 25 -10.87 8.20 5.17
CA PHE A 25 -10.44 6.91 5.67
C PHE A 25 -9.05 6.98 6.32
N LEU A 26 -8.10 7.70 5.72
CA LEU A 26 -6.76 7.90 6.27
C LEU A 26 -6.79 8.63 7.61
N HIS A 27 -7.60 9.67 7.77
CA HIS A 27 -7.78 10.32 9.07
C HIS A 27 -8.36 9.38 10.12
N ARG A 28 -9.22 8.42 9.73
CA ARG A 28 -9.69 7.38 10.65
C ARG A 28 -8.55 6.47 11.10
N LEU A 29 -7.70 6.01 10.18
CA LEU A 29 -6.52 5.23 10.52
C LEU A 29 -5.57 6.02 11.43
N ASN A 30 -5.33 7.29 11.11
CA ASN A 30 -4.49 8.17 11.92
C ASN A 30 -4.98 8.28 13.37
N ARG A 31 -6.29 8.43 13.58
CA ARG A 31 -6.88 8.44 14.93
C ARG A 31 -6.69 7.13 15.68
N MET A 32 -6.71 5.99 14.99
CA MET A 32 -6.44 4.68 15.60
C MET A 32 -4.97 4.54 16.02
N LEU A 33 -4.07 5.17 15.26
CA LEU A 33 -2.62 5.20 15.49
C LEU A 33 -2.16 6.29 16.47
N THR A 34 -3.04 7.25 16.83
CA THR A 34 -2.69 8.31 17.79
C THR A 34 -2.37 7.73 19.18
N PRO A 35 -3.19 6.84 19.77
CA PRO A 35 -2.86 6.23 21.05
C PRO A 35 -1.93 5.00 20.97
N ASN A 36 -1.70 4.45 19.77
CA ASN A 36 -1.06 3.14 19.60
C ASN A 36 -0.09 3.12 18.42
N PRO A 37 1.04 2.38 18.51
CA PRO A 37 1.98 2.24 17.41
C PRO A 37 1.42 1.44 16.21
N PHE A 38 0.36 0.63 16.41
CA PHE A 38 -0.31 -0.16 15.37
C PHE A 38 -1.83 -0.01 15.45
N LEU A 39 -2.53 -0.38 14.38
CA LEU A 39 -3.97 -0.13 14.23
C LEU A 39 -4.83 -0.74 15.37
N PHE A 40 -4.37 -1.83 15.99
CA PHE A 40 -5.08 -2.54 17.05
C PHE A 40 -4.25 -2.73 18.32
N GLY A 41 -3.31 -1.84 18.62
CA GLY A 41 -2.60 -1.81 19.90
C GLY A 41 -1.09 -1.74 19.78
N LEU A 42 -0.39 -2.36 20.74
CA LEU A 42 1.07 -2.26 20.87
C LEU A 42 1.86 -3.15 19.92
N GLN A 43 1.21 -4.09 19.23
CA GLN A 43 1.87 -5.05 18.34
C GLN A 43 1.25 -5.03 16.95
N ALA A 44 2.10 -5.25 15.94
CA ALA A 44 1.67 -5.38 14.56
C ALA A 44 0.69 -6.57 14.42
N SER A 45 -0.42 -6.33 13.74
CA SER A 45 -1.45 -7.33 13.50
C SER A 45 -1.56 -7.68 12.01
N MET A 46 -2.34 -8.72 11.71
CA MET A 46 -2.71 -9.04 10.32
C MET A 46 -3.42 -7.86 9.64
N VAL A 47 -4.12 -7.01 10.40
CA VAL A 47 -4.81 -5.84 9.84
C VAL A 47 -3.81 -4.82 9.34
N ASP A 48 -2.71 -4.58 10.06
CA ASP A 48 -1.65 -3.67 9.61
C ASP A 48 -1.06 -4.15 8.27
N MET A 49 -0.81 -5.46 8.16
CA MET A 49 -0.27 -6.08 6.93
C MET A 49 -1.25 -6.01 5.76
N ALA A 50 -2.56 -6.08 6.02
CA ALA A 50 -3.59 -5.98 4.99
C ALA A 50 -3.84 -4.53 4.54
N VAL A 51 -3.73 -3.55 5.45
CA VAL A 51 -4.04 -2.14 5.19
C VAL A 51 -2.85 -1.39 4.58
N ALA A 52 -1.62 -1.68 5.05
CA ALA A 52 -0.43 -0.95 4.63
C ALA A 52 -0.17 -0.92 3.10
N PRO A 53 -0.43 -1.99 2.32
CA PRO A 53 -0.29 -1.93 0.87
C PRO A 53 -1.19 -0.90 0.20
N PHE A 54 -2.42 -0.73 0.68
CA PHE A 54 -3.37 0.25 0.12
C PHE A 54 -2.98 1.68 0.50
N VAL A 55 -2.56 1.89 1.76
CA VAL A 55 -2.06 3.20 2.20
C VAL A 55 -0.79 3.56 1.41
N ARG A 56 0.11 2.61 1.18
CA ARG A 56 1.29 2.79 0.33
C ARG A 56 0.90 3.18 -1.09
N GLN A 57 0.00 2.43 -1.74
CA GLN A 57 -0.42 2.74 -3.12
C GLN A 57 -0.98 4.15 -3.23
N PHE A 58 -1.79 4.57 -2.26
CA PHE A 58 -2.33 5.92 -2.21
C PHE A 58 -1.25 6.98 -1.97
N ALA A 59 -0.38 6.77 -0.99
CA ALA A 59 0.69 7.72 -0.66
C ALA A 59 1.67 7.90 -1.83
N PHE A 60 2.02 6.83 -2.55
CA PHE A 60 2.96 6.90 -3.67
C PHE A 60 2.34 7.47 -4.96
N ALA A 61 1.02 7.69 -5.01
CA ALA A 61 0.41 8.40 -6.13
C ALA A 61 0.77 9.90 -6.13
N ASP A 62 0.97 10.49 -4.95
CA ASP A 62 1.38 11.89 -4.74
C ASP A 62 1.99 12.02 -3.33
N ILE A 63 3.27 11.65 -3.22
CA ILE A 63 3.93 11.50 -1.91
C ILE A 63 4.15 12.83 -1.20
N ASP A 64 4.39 13.90 -1.97
CA ASP A 64 4.61 15.23 -1.41
C ASP A 64 3.31 15.78 -0.83
N TRP A 65 2.19 15.63 -1.56
CA TRP A 65 0.88 15.98 -1.02
C TRP A 65 0.53 15.15 0.21
N PHE A 66 0.77 13.83 0.19
CA PHE A 66 0.47 12.94 1.31
C PHE A 66 1.26 13.32 2.58
N LYS A 67 2.56 13.65 2.43
CA LYS A 67 3.42 14.06 3.54
C LYS A 67 3.08 15.45 4.08
N ALA A 68 2.40 16.28 3.31
CA ALA A 68 1.98 17.62 3.71
C ALA A 68 0.66 17.66 4.52
N GLN A 69 0.02 16.51 4.80
CA GLN A 69 -1.25 16.46 5.53
C GLN A 69 -1.06 16.17 7.03
N ASP A 70 -2.06 16.56 7.83
CA ASP A 70 -2.09 16.42 9.30
C ASP A 70 -2.41 14.98 9.75
N TRP A 71 -1.53 14.04 9.46
CA TRP A 71 -1.63 12.63 9.89
C TRP A 71 -0.26 11.99 10.20
N GLU A 72 0.55 12.66 11.01
CA GLU A 72 1.91 12.24 11.35
C GLU A 72 2.00 10.81 11.93
N PRO A 73 1.09 10.35 12.82
CA PRO A 73 1.09 8.94 13.25
C PRO A 73 0.94 7.96 12.10
N LEU A 74 0.06 8.24 11.13
CA LEU A 74 -0.13 7.41 9.95
C LEU A 74 1.12 7.41 9.06
N THR A 75 1.73 8.57 8.83
CA THR A 75 2.98 8.68 8.06
C THR A 75 4.09 7.87 8.71
N SER A 76 4.27 8.03 10.02
CA SER A 76 5.31 7.31 10.79
C SER A 76 5.07 5.80 10.78
N TRP A 77 3.82 5.35 10.95
CA TRP A 77 3.44 3.95 10.86
C TRP A 77 3.74 3.36 9.47
N LEU A 78 3.46 4.12 8.40
CA LEU A 78 3.76 3.69 7.03
C LEU A 78 5.28 3.58 6.81
N GLU A 79 6.06 4.55 7.27
CA GLU A 79 7.52 4.53 7.17
C GLU A 79 8.12 3.33 7.93
N CYS A 80 7.69 3.09 9.17
CA CYS A 80 8.06 1.91 9.94
C CYS A 80 7.74 0.59 9.20
N PHE A 81 6.59 0.52 8.53
CA PHE A 81 6.21 -0.64 7.74
C PHE A 81 7.16 -0.85 6.55
N LEU A 82 7.45 0.21 5.79
CA LEU A 82 8.35 0.18 4.63
C LEU A 82 9.79 -0.17 5.02
N ASP A 83 10.23 0.26 6.21
CA ASP A 83 11.56 -0.02 6.75
C ASP A 83 11.67 -1.36 7.49
N SER A 84 10.57 -2.12 7.59
CA SER A 84 10.60 -3.42 8.23
C SER A 84 11.35 -4.47 7.39
N ALA A 85 12.16 -5.31 8.05
CA ALA A 85 12.89 -6.39 7.37
C ALA A 85 11.94 -7.37 6.66
N ARG A 86 10.76 -7.61 7.24
CA ARG A 86 9.73 -8.51 6.69
C ARG A 86 9.10 -7.97 5.41
N PHE A 87 8.90 -6.65 5.33
CA PHE A 87 8.44 -6.04 4.08
C PHE A 87 9.50 -6.12 2.99
N ARG A 88 10.76 -5.82 3.34
CA ARG A 88 11.89 -5.95 2.40
C ARG A 88 12.07 -7.37 1.87
N SER A 89 11.82 -8.40 2.67
CA SER A 89 11.96 -9.80 2.23
C SER A 89 10.89 -10.27 1.25
N VAL A 90 9.70 -9.67 1.26
CA VAL A 90 8.61 -10.04 0.32
C VAL A 90 8.55 -9.15 -0.91
N MET A 91 9.16 -7.97 -0.86
CA MET A 91 9.29 -7.03 -1.97
C MET A 91 10.49 -7.36 -2.87
N SER A 92 10.68 -8.63 -3.18
CA SER A 92 11.60 -9.04 -4.24
C SER A 92 11.06 -8.52 -5.57
N LYS A 93 11.86 -7.66 -6.23
CA LYS A 93 11.58 -7.28 -7.61
C LYS A 93 11.83 -8.51 -8.48
N TYR A 94 10.77 -9.07 -9.03
CA TYR A 94 10.89 -10.04 -10.11
C TYR A 94 11.26 -9.29 -11.39
N SER A 95 12.16 -9.87 -12.17
CA SER A 95 12.46 -9.41 -13.51
C SER A 95 11.15 -9.29 -14.30
N VAL A 96 11.02 -8.24 -15.09
CA VAL A 96 9.92 -8.16 -16.07
C VAL A 96 10.07 -9.36 -16.99
N TRP A 97 8.99 -10.12 -17.18
CA TRP A 97 9.00 -11.30 -18.03
C TRP A 97 9.55 -10.95 -19.41
N ASN A 98 10.60 -11.66 -19.83
CA ASN A 98 11.27 -11.50 -21.11
C ASN A 98 11.19 -12.83 -21.88
N PRO A 99 10.60 -12.85 -23.10
CA PRO A 99 10.49 -14.07 -23.90
C PRO A 99 11.85 -14.65 -24.32
N ASP A 100 12.91 -13.85 -24.30
CA ASP A 100 14.27 -14.28 -24.65
C ASP A 100 15.09 -14.75 -23.42
N GLU A 101 14.53 -14.68 -22.21
CA GLU A 101 15.15 -15.23 -21.00
C GLU A 101 14.76 -16.70 -20.81
N PRO A 102 15.71 -17.57 -20.42
CA PRO A 102 15.42 -18.96 -20.12
C PRO A 102 14.41 -19.06 -18.97
N GLU A 103 13.42 -19.94 -19.13
CA GLU A 103 12.33 -20.13 -18.18
C GLU A 103 12.88 -20.38 -16.76
N LEU A 104 12.43 -19.57 -15.79
CA LEU A 104 12.74 -19.75 -14.38
C LEU A 104 12.07 -21.04 -13.89
N VAL A 105 12.77 -22.16 -13.99
CA VAL A 105 12.37 -23.42 -13.34
C VAL A 105 12.61 -23.26 -11.84
N LEU A 106 11.56 -22.89 -11.11
CA LEU A 106 11.56 -22.97 -9.66
C LEU A 106 11.36 -24.44 -9.28
N ASP A 107 12.43 -25.08 -8.79
CA ASP A 107 12.34 -26.41 -8.19
C ASP A 107 11.63 -26.27 -6.83
N TRP A 108 10.41 -26.82 -6.75
CA TRP A 108 9.56 -26.79 -5.55
C TRP A 108 9.84 -27.96 -4.60
N SER A 109 10.97 -28.64 -4.75
CA SER A 109 11.37 -29.73 -3.85
C SER A 109 12.00 -29.16 -2.57
N ASN A 110 11.17 -28.87 -1.55
CA ASN A 110 11.60 -28.77 -0.16
C ASN A 110 10.48 -29.17 0.81
#